data_AF-A0A383F7X5-F1
#
_entry.id   AF-A0A383F7X5-F1
#
_cell.length_a   1.000
_cell.length_b   1.000
_cell.length_c   1.000
_cell.angle_alpha   90.00
_cell.angle_beta   90.00
_cell.angle_gamma   90.00
#
_symmetry.space_group_name_H-M   'P 1'
#
loop_
_entity.id
_entity.type
_entity.pdbx_description
1 polymer ?
#
loop_
_entity_poly.entity_id
_entity_poly.type
_entity_poly.pdbx_seq_one_letter_code
_entity_poly.pdbx_strand_id
1 'polypeptide(L)'
;MLLLIFHITMFSPSYSSNQRPVVDKIEPPNWWVGMKWNRLQLMIYGQDLTDVSVSFQTDKLSAHVVNTNSSYAFVEVGISPSLSA
;
A
#
# COMPACT_ATOMS: atom_id res chain seq x y z
N MET A 1 -35.78 46.42 2.04
CA MET A 1 -35.88 45.51 3.20
C MET A 1 -35.71 44.09 2.69
N LEU A 2 -34.73 43.40 3.28
CA LEU A 2 -34.25 42.03 3.05
C LEU A 2 -33.58 41.70 1.69
N LEU A 3 -32.25 41.52 1.81
CA LEU A 3 -31.30 41.06 0.81
C LEU A 3 -31.56 39.61 0.39
N LEU A 4 -31.56 39.35 -0.91
CA LEU A 4 -31.48 38.01 -1.48
C LEU A 4 -30.03 37.51 -1.28
N ILE A 5 -29.77 36.75 -0.22
CA ILE A 5 -28.43 36.21 0.07
C ILE A 5 -28.16 35.06 -0.90
N PHE A 6 -27.44 35.38 -1.98
CA PHE A 6 -26.80 34.42 -2.87
C PHE A 6 -25.76 33.64 -2.04
N HIS A 7 -26.12 32.45 -1.56
CA HIS A 7 -25.19 31.58 -0.84
C HIS A 7 -24.15 31.04 -1.84
N ILE A 8 -23.02 31.74 -1.97
CA ILE A 8 -21.80 31.15 -2.53
C ILE A 8 -21.34 30.11 -1.53
N THR A 9 -21.66 28.84 -1.78
CA THR A 9 -20.97 27.74 -1.15
C THR A 9 -19.53 27.78 -1.64
N MET A 10 -18.60 28.14 -0.75
CA MET A 10 -17.17 27.90 -0.93
C MET A 10 -16.96 26.40 -1.06
N PHE A 11 -17.09 25.87 -2.27
CA PHE A 11 -16.65 24.52 -2.59
C PHE A 11 -15.13 24.58 -2.67
N SER A 12 -14.46 24.47 -1.52
CA SER A 12 -13.01 24.37 -1.45
C SER A 12 -12.61 23.08 -2.17
N PRO A 13 -11.96 23.11 -3.35
CA PRO A 13 -11.43 21.88 -3.89
C PRO A 13 -10.38 21.37 -2.90
N SER A 14 -10.65 20.20 -2.31
CA SER A 14 -9.64 19.46 -1.58
C SER A 14 -8.54 19.11 -2.59
N TYR A 15 -7.42 19.82 -2.54
CA TYR A 15 -6.23 19.42 -3.30
C TYR A 15 -5.72 18.12 -2.68
N SER A 16 -6.15 16.99 -3.24
CA SER A 16 -5.52 15.70 -2.94
C SER A 16 -4.08 15.79 -3.43
N SER A 17 -3.14 16.01 -2.51
CA SER A 17 -1.72 15.88 -2.79
C SER A 17 -1.47 14.41 -3.16
N ASN A 18 -1.23 14.14 -4.46
CA ASN A 18 -0.75 12.85 -4.92
C ASN A 18 0.71 12.67 -4.46
N GLN A 19 0.87 12.44 -3.16
CA GLN A 19 2.16 12.08 -2.60
C GLN A 19 2.46 10.65 -3.03
N ARG A 20 3.64 10.45 -3.61
CA ARG A 20 4.07 9.12 -4.03
C ARG A 20 4.62 8.41 -2.79
N PRO A 21 4.21 7.16 -2.52
CA PRO A 21 4.78 6.39 -1.42
C PRO A 21 6.30 6.27 -1.60
N VAL A 22 7.03 6.49 -0.52
CA VAL A 22 8.48 6.28 -0.45
C VAL A 22 8.72 5.03 0.38
N VAL A 23 9.57 4.12 -0.10
CA VAL A 23 9.96 2.91 0.62
C VAL A 23 11.38 3.07 1.11
N ASP A 24 11.55 3.11 2.44
CA ASP A 24 12.86 3.24 3.07
C ASP A 24 13.42 1.86 3.46
N LYS A 25 12.54 0.93 3.86
CA LYS A 25 12.96 -0.40 4.31
C LYS A 25 11.88 -1.45 4.10
N ILE A 26 12.31 -2.68 3.79
CA ILE A 26 11.45 -3.88 3.76
C ILE A 26 12.08 -4.94 4.65
N GLU A 27 11.27 -5.55 5.51
CA GLU A 27 11.67 -6.63 6.40
C GLU A 27 10.73 -7.85 6.28
N PRO A 28 11.26 -9.08 6.16
CA PRO A 28 12.66 -9.37 5.84
C PRO A 28 13.03 -8.85 4.42
N PRO A 29 14.31 -8.52 4.16
CA PRO A 29 14.74 -7.96 2.87
C PRO A 29 14.73 -8.98 1.73
N ASN A 30 14.76 -10.27 2.06
CA ASN A 30 14.70 -11.38 1.11
C ASN A 30 14.08 -12.61 1.77
N TRP A 31 13.64 -13.56 0.94
CA TRP A 31 13.12 -14.84 1.39
C TRP A 31 13.47 -15.96 0.39
N TRP A 32 13.20 -17.20 0.77
CA TRP A 32 13.48 -18.38 -0.05
C TRP A 32 12.21 -18.99 -0.62
N VAL A 33 12.31 -19.44 -1.87
CA VAL A 33 11.35 -20.36 -2.48
C VAL A 33 11.50 -21.76 -1.88
N GLY A 34 10.46 -22.59 -1.96
CA GLY A 34 10.48 -23.97 -1.45
C GLY A 34 10.42 -24.11 0.08
N MET A 35 10.23 -23.02 0.82
CA MET A 35 9.98 -23.08 2.26
C MET A 35 8.66 -23.78 2.57
N LYS A 36 8.61 -24.56 3.67
CA LYS A 36 7.38 -25.24 4.13
C LYS A 36 6.21 -24.27 4.29
N TRP A 37 6.49 -23.08 4.81
CA TRP A 37 5.54 -21.98 4.89
C TRP A 37 5.73 -21.06 3.69
N ASN A 38 4.77 -21.09 2.78
CA ASN A 38 4.79 -20.33 1.53
C ASN A 38 3.97 -19.02 1.62
N ARG A 39 3.66 -18.58 2.83
CA ARG A 39 3.08 -17.27 3.12
C ARG A 39 4.04 -16.52 4.03
N LEU A 40 4.42 -15.32 3.62
CA LEU A 40 5.35 -14.46 4.33
C LEU A 40 4.69 -13.12 4.56
N GLN A 41 4.76 -12.60 5.79
CA GLN A 41 4.39 -11.21 6.05
C GLN A 41 5.63 -10.32 5.91
N LEU A 42 5.57 -9.36 5.01
CA LEU A 42 6.52 -8.26 4.89
C LEU A 42 6.06 -7.07 5.73
N MET A 43 7.01 -6.42 6.39
CA MET A 43 6.86 -5.10 6.98
C MET A 43 7.61 -4.09 6.11
N ILE A 44 6.86 -3.16 5.52
CA ILE A 44 7.40 -2.07 4.71
C ILE A 44 7.37 -0.81 5.57
N TYR A 45 8.49 -0.13 5.68
CA TYR A 45 8.63 1.16 6.37
C TYR A 45 8.98 2.26 5.37
N GLY A 46 8.37 3.43 5.54
CA GLY A 46 8.55 4.54 4.61
C GLY A 46 7.66 5.75 4.90
N GLN A 47 7.28 6.45 3.84
CA GLN A 47 6.43 7.65 3.89
C GLN A 47 5.25 7.51 2.92
N ASP A 48 4.12 8.12 3.28
CA ASP A 48 2.90 8.15 2.48
C ASP A 48 2.39 6.73 2.10
N LEU A 49 2.45 5.80 3.06
CA LEU A 49 2.05 4.40 2.88
C LEU A 49 0.55 4.11 3.18
N THR A 50 -0.25 5.15 3.43
CA THR A 50 -1.70 4.98 3.66
C THR A 50 -2.40 4.50 2.39
N ASP A 51 -3.25 3.48 2.50
CA ASP A 51 -4.08 2.94 1.42
C ASP A 51 -3.32 2.55 0.14
N VAL A 52 -2.04 2.13 0.29
CA VAL A 52 -1.24 1.63 -0.84
C VAL A 52 -1.75 0.29 -1.35
N SER A 53 -1.50 0.04 -2.63
CA SER A 53 -1.63 -1.30 -3.22
C SER A 53 -0.25 -1.86 -3.58
N VAL A 54 -0.10 -3.18 -3.45
CA VAL A 54 1.13 -3.90 -3.77
C VAL A 54 0.78 -5.00 -4.75
N SER A 55 1.59 -5.15 -5.81
CA SER A 55 1.41 -6.17 -6.84
C SER A 55 2.75 -6.66 -7.36
N PHE A 56 2.74 -7.87 -7.93
CA PHE A 56 3.89 -8.45 -8.61
C PHE A 56 3.58 -8.58 -10.10
N GLN A 57 4.61 -8.44 -10.95
CA GLN A 57 4.49 -8.68 -12.39
C GLN A 57 4.62 -10.17 -12.74
N THR A 58 4.00 -11.05 -11.94
CA THR A 58 3.94 -12.50 -12.13
C THR A 58 2.73 -13.05 -11.40
N ASP A 59 2.18 -14.14 -11.92
CA ASP A 59 1.12 -14.94 -11.30
C ASP A 59 1.64 -15.91 -10.23
N LYS A 60 2.96 -16.11 -10.13
CA LYS A 60 3.59 -17.01 -9.15
C LYS A 60 3.72 -16.41 -7.75
N LEU A 61 3.44 -15.11 -7.61
CA LEU A 61 3.44 -14.38 -6.34
C LEU A 61 2.11 -13.64 -6.20
N SER A 62 1.52 -13.69 -5.01
CA SER A 62 0.37 -12.85 -4.65
C SER A 62 0.76 -11.87 -3.55
N ALA A 63 0.11 -10.71 -3.52
CA ALA A 63 0.27 -9.72 -2.47
C ALA A 63 -1.11 -9.34 -1.91
N HIS A 64 -1.21 -9.29 -0.59
CA HIS A 64 -2.39 -8.80 0.12
C HIS A 64 -1.96 -7.83 1.22
N VAL A 65 -2.40 -6.58 1.11
CA VAL A 65 -2.13 -5.56 2.12
C VAL A 65 -3.06 -5.82 3.31
N VAL A 66 -2.48 -6.18 4.45
CA VAL A 66 -3.21 -6.53 5.68
C VAL A 66 -3.56 -5.28 6.47
N ASN A 67 -2.62 -4.34 6.57
CA ASN A 67 -2.79 -3.10 7.31
C ASN A 67 -1.83 -2.03 6.80
N THR A 68 -2.23 -0.76 6.88
CA THR A 68 -1.39 0.39 6.52
C THR A 68 -1.57 1.54 7.51
N ASN A 69 -0.53 2.38 7.59
CA ASN A 69 -0.61 3.75 8.07
C ASN A 69 0.37 4.60 7.26
N SER A 70 0.55 5.87 7.63
CA SER A 70 1.45 6.79 6.90
C SER A 70 2.91 6.32 6.80
N SER A 71 3.37 5.46 7.72
CA SER A 71 4.78 5.06 7.85
C SER A 71 5.03 3.56 7.71
N TYR A 72 3.99 2.72 7.77
CA TYR A 72 4.11 1.27 7.70
C TYR A 72 3.03 0.66 6.81
N ALA A 73 3.41 -0.37 6.04
CA ALA A 73 2.48 -1.29 5.40
C ALA A 73 2.87 -2.74 5.72
N PHE A 74 1.88 -3.53 6.14
CA PHE A 74 2.03 -4.97 6.36
C PHE A 74 1.41 -5.71 5.18
N VAL A 75 2.23 -6.50 4.49
CA VAL A 75 1.84 -7.16 3.24
C VAL A 75 2.08 -8.65 3.37
N GLU A 76 1.04 -9.44 3.24
CA GLU A 76 1.19 -10.88 3.08
C GLU A 76 1.54 -11.20 1.62
N VAL A 77 2.63 -11.93 1.43
CA VAL A 77 3.08 -12.45 0.14
C VAL A 77 2.85 -13.96 0.11
N GLY A 78 2.04 -14.41 -0.84
CA GLY A 78 1.88 -15.82 -1.17
C GLY A 78 2.89 -16.24 -2.23
N ILE A 79 3.60 -17.34 -1.99
CA ILE A 79 4.60 -17.89 -2.90
C ILE A 79 4.04 -19.20 -3.49
N SER A 80 3.92 -19.25 -4.81
CA SER A 80 3.49 -20.49 -5.49
C SER A 80 4.50 -21.61 -5.23
N PRO A 81 4.05 -22.83 -4.86
CA PRO A 81 4.94 -24.00 -4.74
C PRO A 81 5.68 -24.35 -6.03
N SER A 82 5.22 -23.88 -7.19
CA SER A 82 5.88 -24.09 -8.49
C SER A 82 6.95 -23.06 -8.83
N LEU A 83 7.11 -22.01 -8.02
CA LEU A 83 8.18 -21.03 -8.20
C LEU A 83 9.51 -21.65 -7.77
N SER A 84 10.48 -21.66 -8.68
CA SER A 84 11.85 -22.15 -8.49
C SER A 84 12.85 -21.01 -8.72
N ALA A 85 14.05 -21.15 -8.15
CA ALA A 85 15.14 -20.16 -8.21
C ALA A 85 15.84 -20.15 -9.57
#